data_AF-A0AA96IEV0-F1
#
_entry.id   AF-A0AA96IEV0-F1
#
_cell.length_a   1.000
_cell.length_b   1.000
_cell.length_c   1.000
_cell.angle_alpha   90.00
_cell.angle_beta   90.00
_cell.angle_gamma   90.00
#
_symmetry.space_group_name_H-M   'P 1'
#
loop_
_entity.id
_entity.type
_entity.pdbx_description
1 polymer ?
#
loop_
_entity_poly.entity_id
_entity_poly.type
_entity_poly.pdbx_seq_one_letter_code
_entity_poly.pdbx_strand_id
1 'polypeptide(L)'
;MENRVFYTFTDENDGNLAFHVEDNEINVIKNRKNLALKLGYNYEDLVYMNQIHSSNIIVVDENSPKLVDNCDSIITRSKNLPLMVMVADCIPILMFDDKQGIIAAIHAGRNSTFLEISKKTAEVFIEKFSSSPEDINVVFGASIQKCCYEVSEDLSKIVENSFGKEFVKNNYIDLQRINKKQLNDLGIKNIEISNICTKCGDKPYFSYRKDKKTGRFAGIIILKD
;
A
#
# COMPACT_ATOMS: atom_id res chain seq x y z
N MET A 1 -11.10 19.96 15.21
CA MET A 1 -9.72 19.79 14.71
C MET A 1 -9.87 19.11 13.37
N GLU A 2 -9.54 19.79 12.28
CA GLU A 2 -9.51 19.16 10.95
C GLU A 2 -8.46 18.05 10.95
N ASN A 3 -8.79 16.90 10.37
CA ASN A 3 -7.83 15.81 10.16
C ASN A 3 -6.73 16.32 9.22
N ARG A 4 -5.49 16.37 9.72
CA ARG A 4 -4.32 16.79 8.94
C ARG A 4 -3.96 15.77 7.87
N VAL A 5 -4.38 14.51 8.00
CA VAL A 5 -4.12 13.47 7.02
C VAL A 5 -5.39 13.19 6.22
N PHE A 6 -5.27 13.32 4.91
CA PHE A 6 -6.26 12.83 3.94
C PHE A 6 -5.74 11.54 3.32
N TYR A 7 -6.58 10.51 3.25
CA TYR A 7 -6.25 9.30 2.50
C TYR A 7 -7.49 8.70 1.83
N THR A 8 -7.26 7.93 0.77
CA THR A 8 -8.32 7.19 0.06
C THR A 8 -7.74 6.02 -0.73
N PHE A 9 -8.62 5.11 -1.17
CA PHE A 9 -8.29 4.05 -2.11
C PHE A 9 -9.18 4.18 -3.34
N THR A 10 -8.58 4.02 -4.52
CA THR A 10 -9.29 4.05 -5.80
C THR A 10 -9.78 2.65 -6.17
N ASP A 11 -10.60 2.58 -7.21
CA ASP A 11 -11.07 1.33 -7.80
C ASP A 11 -11.07 1.43 -9.34
N GLU A 12 -11.70 0.50 -10.06
CA GLU A 12 -11.75 0.52 -11.53
C GLU A 12 -12.44 1.76 -12.10
N ASN A 13 -13.31 2.43 -11.35
CA ASN A 13 -14.03 3.62 -11.83
C ASN A 13 -13.09 4.83 -11.99
N ASP A 14 -11.94 4.83 -11.33
CA ASP A 14 -10.88 5.83 -11.51
C ASP A 14 -9.93 5.48 -12.67
N GLY A 15 -10.18 4.35 -13.36
CA GLY A 15 -9.39 3.86 -14.48
C GLY A 15 -8.04 3.27 -14.06
N ASN A 16 -7.27 2.79 -15.04
CA ASN A 16 -5.91 2.31 -14.79
C ASN A 16 -4.98 3.49 -14.46
N LEU A 17 -4.25 3.38 -13.35
CA LEU A 17 -3.31 4.39 -12.88
C LEU A 17 -1.84 4.03 -13.12
N ALA A 18 -1.52 2.85 -13.67
CA ALA A 18 -0.15 2.41 -13.88
C ALA A 18 0.32 2.55 -15.33
N PHE A 19 1.56 3.02 -15.50
CA PHE A 19 2.25 3.12 -16.79
C PHE A 19 2.89 1.80 -17.25
N HIS A 20 3.15 0.87 -16.33
CA HIS A 20 3.88 -0.37 -16.59
C HIS A 20 2.98 -1.57 -16.91
N VAL A 21 1.70 -1.31 -17.19
CA VAL A 21 0.75 -2.31 -17.69
C VAL A 21 0.37 -1.92 -19.11
N GLU A 22 0.06 -2.89 -19.98
CA GLU A 22 -0.22 -2.71 -21.41
C GLU A 22 -1.46 -1.83 -21.70
N ASP A 23 -1.42 -0.56 -21.34
CA ASP A 23 -2.44 0.47 -21.56
C ASP A 23 -1.82 1.68 -22.26
N ASN A 24 -2.67 2.52 -22.86
CA ASN A 24 -2.23 3.74 -23.53
C ASN A 24 -1.79 4.79 -22.50
N GLU A 25 -0.56 5.27 -22.60
CA GLU A 25 0.02 6.27 -21.70
C GLU A 25 -0.84 7.55 -21.57
N ILE A 26 -1.47 7.99 -22.66
CA ILE A 26 -2.36 9.16 -22.67
C ILE A 26 -3.57 8.92 -21.77
N ASN A 27 -4.13 7.70 -21.77
CA ASN A 27 -5.24 7.34 -20.89
C ASN A 27 -4.80 7.34 -19.42
N VAL A 28 -3.62 6.78 -19.12
CA VAL A 28 -3.08 6.75 -17.75
C VAL A 28 -2.85 8.17 -17.21
N ILE A 29 -2.27 9.07 -18.02
CA ILE A 29 -2.10 10.49 -17.65
C ILE A 29 -3.47 11.14 -17.40
N LYS A 30 -4.45 10.90 -18.28
CA LYS A 30 -5.81 11.44 -18.13
C LYS A 30 -6.47 10.95 -16.84
N ASN A 31 -6.38 9.65 -16.54
CA ASN A 31 -6.93 9.05 -15.32
C ASN A 31 -6.31 9.68 -14.07
N ARG A 32 -4.97 9.80 -14.02
CA ARG A 32 -4.28 10.44 -12.89
C ARG A 32 -4.62 11.92 -12.73
N LYS A 33 -4.78 12.68 -13.82
CA LYS A 33 -5.21 14.08 -13.76
C LYS A 33 -6.66 14.21 -13.28
N ASN A 34 -7.57 13.36 -13.76
CA ASN A 34 -8.94 13.32 -13.28
C ASN A 34 -9.01 12.97 -11.79
N LEU A 35 -8.20 12.02 -11.35
CA LEU A 35 -8.08 11.65 -9.94
C LEU A 35 -7.57 12.83 -9.10
N ALA A 36 -6.53 13.54 -9.56
CA ALA A 36 -6.00 14.71 -8.89
C ALA A 36 -7.06 15.82 -8.72
N LEU A 37 -7.83 16.09 -9.79
CA LEU A 37 -8.95 17.02 -9.75
C LEU A 37 -10.04 16.56 -8.77
N LYS A 38 -10.43 15.28 -8.81
CA LYS A 38 -11.42 14.66 -7.92
C LYS A 38 -11.03 14.75 -6.45
N LEU A 39 -9.74 14.57 -6.14
CA LEU A 39 -9.21 14.51 -4.78
C LEU A 39 -8.63 15.86 -4.27
N GLY A 40 -8.63 16.90 -5.12
CA GLY A 40 -8.17 18.24 -4.74
C GLY A 40 -6.68 18.31 -4.39
N TYR A 41 -5.84 17.62 -5.18
CA TYR A 41 -4.38 17.79 -5.12
C TYR A 41 -3.83 18.17 -6.49
N ASN A 42 -2.65 18.80 -6.51
CA ASN A 42 -1.97 19.12 -7.75
C ASN A 42 -1.27 17.88 -8.33
N TYR A 43 -1.64 17.49 -9.55
CA TYR A 43 -1.03 16.35 -10.25
C TYR A 43 0.51 16.47 -10.38
N GLU A 44 1.03 17.70 -10.43
CA GLU A 44 2.47 17.93 -10.53
C GLU A 44 3.24 17.57 -9.24
N ASP A 45 2.56 17.50 -8.10
CA ASP A 45 3.18 17.20 -6.80
C ASP A 45 3.09 15.70 -6.45
N LEU A 46 2.50 14.87 -7.31
CA LEU A 46 2.31 13.44 -7.07
C LEU A 46 3.63 12.66 -7.09
N VAL A 47 3.93 12.00 -5.96
CA VAL A 47 5.05 11.06 -5.82
C VAL A 47 4.53 9.63 -5.74
N TYR A 48 5.10 8.74 -6.54
CA TYR A 48 4.74 7.33 -6.64
C TYR A 48 5.99 6.47 -6.91
N MET A 49 5.84 5.17 -6.81
CA MET A 49 6.98 4.23 -6.79
C MET A 49 7.06 3.37 -8.05
N ASN A 50 8.28 3.06 -8.48
CA ASN A 50 8.55 1.87 -9.28
C ASN A 50 8.70 0.67 -8.32
N GLN A 51 7.59 -0.05 -8.13
CA GLN A 51 7.47 -1.12 -7.15
C GLN A 51 8.13 -2.41 -7.63
N ILE A 52 9.09 -2.93 -6.87
CA ILE A 52 9.89 -4.11 -7.24
C ILE A 52 9.68 -5.30 -6.30
N HIS A 53 8.67 -5.23 -5.42
CA HIS A 53 8.38 -6.25 -4.40
C HIS A 53 9.54 -6.46 -3.40
N SER A 54 10.30 -5.42 -3.12
CA SER A 54 11.39 -5.36 -2.14
C SER A 54 10.88 -4.96 -0.74
N SER A 55 11.81 -4.68 0.18
CA SER A 55 11.54 -3.93 1.40
C SER A 55 12.30 -2.59 1.44
N ASN A 56 12.59 -2.01 0.28
CA ASN A 56 13.29 -0.73 0.21
C ASN A 56 12.32 0.41 0.54
N ILE A 57 12.75 1.29 1.45
CA ILE A 57 11.98 2.42 1.97
C ILE A 57 12.74 3.70 1.66
N ILE A 58 12.08 4.67 1.03
CA ILE A 58 12.68 5.97 0.70
C ILE A 58 11.91 7.09 1.41
N VAL A 59 12.62 8.03 2.02
CA VAL A 59 12.03 9.28 2.50
C VAL A 59 12.09 10.30 1.37
N VAL A 60 10.94 10.88 1.04
CA VAL A 60 10.76 11.82 -0.07
C VAL A 60 10.27 13.18 0.45
N ASP A 61 10.49 14.20 -0.36
CA ASP A 61 10.08 15.59 -0.14
C ASP A 61 9.61 16.23 -1.45
N GLU A 62 9.28 17.51 -1.43
CA GLU A 62 8.82 18.28 -2.59
C GLU A 62 9.85 18.41 -3.72
N ASN A 63 11.13 18.14 -3.44
CA ASN A 63 12.21 18.18 -4.44
C ASN A 63 12.48 16.80 -5.05
N SER A 64 11.85 15.75 -4.52
CA SER A 64 12.01 14.40 -4.99
C SER A 64 11.36 14.20 -6.37
N PRO A 65 11.86 13.29 -7.21
CA PRO A 65 11.23 12.99 -8.48
C PRO A 65 9.83 12.40 -8.26
N LYS A 66 8.91 12.65 -9.20
CA LYS A 66 7.56 12.06 -9.17
C LYS A 66 7.60 10.53 -9.12
N LEU A 67 8.49 9.91 -9.88
CA LEU A 67 8.72 8.47 -9.88
C LEU A 67 9.97 8.16 -9.06
N VAL A 68 9.78 7.48 -7.94
CA VAL A 68 10.88 7.00 -7.09
C VAL A 68 11.17 5.55 -7.45
N ASP A 69 12.40 5.30 -7.89
CA ASP A 69 12.78 3.99 -8.40
C ASP A 69 13.17 3.00 -7.29
N ASN A 70 13.05 1.69 -7.57
CA ASN A 70 13.54 0.59 -6.74
C ASN A 70 13.08 0.62 -5.27
N CYS A 71 11.81 0.94 -5.01
CA CYS A 71 11.25 0.96 -3.67
C CYS A 71 9.81 0.48 -3.59
N ASP A 72 9.40 0.07 -2.40
CA ASP A 72 8.05 -0.42 -2.10
C ASP A 72 7.43 0.30 -0.89
N SER A 73 8.11 1.32 -0.37
CA SER A 73 7.57 2.27 0.59
C SER A 73 8.17 3.65 0.38
N ILE A 74 7.33 4.66 0.36
CA ILE A 74 7.74 6.08 0.41
C ILE A 74 7.13 6.75 1.63
N ILE A 75 7.92 7.60 2.29
CA ILE A 75 7.55 8.31 3.52
C ILE A 75 7.80 9.80 3.31
N THR A 76 6.92 10.68 3.80
CA THR A 76 7.18 12.12 3.81
C THR A 76 6.65 12.81 5.05
N ARG A 77 7.21 14.01 5.31
CA ARG A 77 6.66 15.04 6.21
C ARG A 77 6.27 16.31 5.45
N SER A 78 6.52 16.35 4.14
CA SER A 78 6.18 17.50 3.31
C SER A 78 4.66 17.58 3.17
N LYS A 79 4.15 18.76 3.46
CA LYS A 79 2.72 19.05 3.34
C LYS A 79 2.33 19.20 1.88
N ASN A 80 1.08 18.87 1.57
CA ASN A 80 0.49 18.88 0.23
C ASN A 80 1.26 18.03 -0.80
N LEU A 81 2.08 17.08 -0.37
CA LEU A 81 2.79 16.13 -1.23
C LEU A 81 2.04 14.78 -1.27
N PRO A 82 1.22 14.50 -2.30
CA PRO A 82 0.49 13.24 -2.40
C PRO A 82 1.43 12.07 -2.67
N LEU A 83 1.32 11.03 -1.84
CA LEU A 83 2.00 9.75 -2.04
C LEU A 83 1.03 8.72 -2.61
N MET A 84 1.47 7.93 -3.58
CA MET A 84 0.66 6.90 -4.22
C MET A 84 1.36 5.53 -4.27
N VAL A 85 0.62 4.50 -3.85
CA VAL A 85 0.96 3.08 -4.07
C VAL A 85 -0.06 2.46 -5.01
N MET A 86 0.40 1.71 -6.03
CA MET A 86 -0.46 1.07 -7.02
C MET A 86 -0.48 -0.45 -6.85
N VAL A 87 -1.64 -1.07 -7.00
CA VAL A 87 -1.80 -2.52 -6.80
C VAL A 87 -2.82 -3.12 -7.75
N ALA A 88 -2.68 -4.43 -7.96
CA ALA A 88 -3.74 -5.33 -8.35
C ALA A 88 -3.46 -6.63 -7.60
N ASP A 89 -4.21 -6.88 -6.52
CA ASP A 89 -4.04 -7.93 -5.51
C ASP A 89 -3.08 -7.70 -4.34
N CYS A 90 -1.91 -7.08 -4.52
CA CYS A 90 -1.05 -6.73 -3.39
C CYS A 90 -1.75 -5.79 -2.41
N ILE A 91 -1.31 -5.73 -1.15
CA ILE A 91 -1.92 -4.88 -0.13
C ILE A 91 -1.38 -3.46 -0.28
N PRO A 92 -2.20 -2.45 -0.61
CA PRO A 92 -1.82 -1.06 -0.46
C PRO A 92 -2.00 -0.69 1.01
N ILE A 93 -0.91 -0.38 1.71
CA ILE A 93 -0.93 0.02 3.11
C ILE A 93 -0.62 1.52 3.18
N LEU A 94 -1.48 2.28 3.85
CA LEU A 94 -1.26 3.69 4.17
C LEU A 94 -1.00 3.79 5.68
N MET A 95 0.07 4.48 6.05
CA MET A 95 0.52 4.61 7.44
C MET A 95 0.78 6.07 7.77
N PHE A 96 0.38 6.53 8.95
CA PHE A 96 0.57 7.90 9.36
C PHE A 96 0.61 8.10 10.87
N ASP A 97 1.27 9.18 11.29
CA ASP A 97 1.22 9.72 12.65
C ASP A 97 0.84 11.21 12.54
N ASP A 98 -0.37 11.55 13.01
CA ASP A 98 -0.91 12.92 12.96
C ASP A 98 -0.15 13.89 13.87
N LYS A 99 0.43 13.40 14.98
CA LYS A 99 1.16 14.22 15.93
C LYS A 99 2.52 14.63 15.36
N GLN A 100 3.21 13.69 14.73
CA GLN A 100 4.52 13.96 14.11
C GLN A 100 4.40 14.56 12.70
N GLY A 101 3.23 14.46 12.07
CA GLY A 101 2.99 14.92 10.71
C GLY A 101 3.82 14.11 9.72
N ILE A 102 3.67 12.79 9.76
CA ILE A 102 4.38 11.85 8.87
C ILE A 102 3.34 10.95 8.21
N ILE A 103 3.51 10.71 6.92
CA ILE A 103 2.67 9.81 6.14
C ILE A 103 3.53 8.87 5.30
N ALA A 104 2.99 7.71 4.95
CA ALA A 104 3.64 6.75 4.08
C ALA A 104 2.64 5.98 3.22
N ALA A 105 3.07 5.67 1.99
CA ALA A 105 2.40 4.75 1.09
C ALA A 105 3.29 3.52 0.87
N ILE A 106 2.74 2.33 1.10
CA ILE A 106 3.49 1.07 1.19
C ILE A 106 2.84 0.02 0.29
N HIS A 107 3.65 -0.63 -0.53
CA HIS A 107 3.31 -1.78 -1.34
C HIS A 107 3.70 -3.08 -0.62
N ALA A 108 2.71 -3.81 -0.10
CA ALA A 108 2.93 -5.09 0.55
C ALA A 108 2.40 -6.24 -0.31
N GLY A 109 3.23 -6.65 -1.28
CA GLY A 109 3.08 -7.95 -1.94
C GLY A 109 3.60 -9.10 -1.07
N ARG A 110 3.52 -10.35 -1.55
CA ARG A 110 4.04 -11.53 -0.81
C ARG A 110 5.50 -11.37 -0.41
N ASN A 111 6.37 -11.03 -1.38
CA ASN A 111 7.80 -10.91 -1.11
C ASN A 111 8.09 -9.77 -0.12
N SER A 112 7.50 -8.59 -0.34
CA SER A 112 7.62 -7.45 0.58
C SER A 112 7.11 -7.76 1.99
N THR A 113 6.00 -8.52 2.11
CA THR A 113 5.46 -8.99 3.40
C THR A 113 6.46 -9.91 4.12
N PHE A 114 7.08 -10.83 3.39
CA PHE A 114 8.08 -11.74 3.98
C PHE A 114 9.36 -11.01 4.36
N LEU A 115 9.68 -9.93 3.66
CA LEU A 115 10.76 -9.01 4.00
C LEU A 115 10.35 -7.96 5.06
N GLU A 116 9.17 -8.11 5.67
CA GLU A 116 8.65 -7.28 6.76
C GLU A 116 8.48 -5.78 6.41
N ILE A 117 8.10 -5.44 5.17
CA ILE A 117 8.06 -4.03 4.73
C ILE A 117 7.20 -3.13 5.62
N SER A 118 6.04 -3.60 6.09
CA SER A 118 5.15 -2.78 6.93
C SER A 118 5.77 -2.48 8.29
N LYS A 119 6.40 -3.48 8.91
CA LYS A 119 7.16 -3.34 10.16
C LYS A 119 8.37 -2.43 9.99
N LYS A 120 9.17 -2.63 8.94
CA LYS A 120 10.34 -1.79 8.65
C LYS A 120 9.95 -0.32 8.40
N THR A 121 8.83 -0.07 7.72
CA THR A 121 8.32 1.30 7.55
C THR A 121 7.92 1.91 8.89
N ALA A 122 7.24 1.15 9.76
CA ALA A 122 6.92 1.59 11.12
C ALA A 122 8.16 1.83 12.00
N GLU A 123 9.20 1.01 11.88
CA GLU A 123 10.49 1.23 12.56
C GLU A 123 11.10 2.56 12.14
N VAL A 124 11.01 2.95 10.86
CA VAL A 124 11.45 4.29 10.42
C VAL A 124 10.63 5.40 11.08
N PHE A 125 9.32 5.24 11.26
CA PHE A 125 8.48 6.21 11.99
C PHE A 125 8.96 6.39 13.44
N ILE A 126 9.28 5.29 14.12
CA ILE A 126 9.69 5.27 15.52
C ILE A 126 11.11 5.82 15.66
N GLU A 127 12.07 5.26 14.93
CA GLU A 127 13.50 5.53 15.11
C GLU A 127 13.91 6.88 14.52
N LYS A 128 13.47 7.20 13.30
CA LYS A 128 13.90 8.42 12.60
C LYS A 128 13.05 9.63 12.96
N PHE A 129 11.78 9.42 13.29
CA PHE A 129 10.83 10.51 13.49
C PHE A 129 10.17 10.53 14.86
N SER A 130 10.62 9.67 15.79
CA SER A 130 10.18 9.68 17.19
C SER A 130 8.67 9.50 17.35
N SER A 131 8.04 8.77 16.43
CA SER A 131 6.63 8.36 16.58
C SER A 131 6.52 7.33 17.70
N SER A 132 5.45 7.41 18.49
CA SER A 132 5.14 6.36 19.47
C SER A 132 4.24 5.31 18.77
N PRO A 133 4.44 4.00 18.98
CA PRO A 133 3.64 2.96 18.30
C PRO A 133 2.12 3.14 18.43
N GLU A 134 1.65 3.65 19.57
CA GLU A 134 0.25 3.94 19.85
C GLU A 134 -0.34 5.11 19.04
N ASP A 135 0.52 5.97 18.47
CA ASP A 135 0.13 7.13 17.66
C ASP A 135 0.19 6.84 16.15
N ILE A 136 0.77 5.69 15.77
CA ILE A 136 0.83 5.24 14.38
C ILE A 136 -0.52 4.61 14.01
N ASN A 137 -1.15 5.17 12.98
CA ASN A 137 -2.36 4.66 12.35
C ASN A 137 -2.00 3.94 11.05
N VAL A 138 -2.66 2.82 10.79
CA VAL A 138 -2.39 2.00 9.60
C VAL A 138 -3.70 1.56 8.97
N VAL A 139 -3.83 1.72 7.65
CA VAL A 139 -5.01 1.35 6.89
C VAL A 139 -4.61 0.45 5.72
N PHE A 140 -5.17 -0.76 5.65
CA PHE A 140 -4.95 -1.68 4.54
C PHE A 140 -6.13 -1.58 3.58
N GLY A 141 -5.87 -1.23 2.32
CA GLY A 141 -6.88 -1.22 1.28
C GLY A 141 -7.27 -2.61 0.78
N ALA A 142 -8.22 -2.64 -0.17
CA ALA A 142 -8.64 -3.87 -0.82
C ALA A 142 -7.44 -4.60 -1.45
N SER A 143 -7.43 -5.93 -1.33
CA SER A 143 -6.33 -6.78 -1.79
C SER A 143 -6.80 -8.22 -1.99
N ILE A 144 -5.96 -9.10 -2.49
CA ILE A 144 -6.29 -10.53 -2.54
C ILE A 144 -6.24 -11.10 -1.13
N GLN A 145 -7.32 -11.74 -0.70
CA GLN A 145 -7.48 -12.22 0.66
C GLN A 145 -7.20 -13.73 0.75
N LYS A 146 -7.14 -14.25 1.98
CA LYS A 146 -6.98 -15.70 2.25
C LYS A 146 -7.99 -16.58 1.50
N CYS A 147 -9.19 -16.09 1.17
CA CYS A 147 -10.16 -16.87 0.39
C CYS A 147 -9.72 -17.18 -1.06
N CYS A 148 -8.71 -16.47 -1.58
CA CYS A 148 -8.35 -16.50 -3.00
C CYS A 148 -6.84 -16.58 -3.26
N TYR A 149 -6.00 -16.28 -2.26
CA TYR A 149 -4.55 -16.27 -2.42
C TYR A 149 -3.91 -17.65 -2.24
N GLU A 150 -4.21 -18.52 -3.19
CA GLU A 150 -3.61 -19.86 -3.29
C GLU A 150 -2.15 -19.77 -3.74
N VAL A 151 -1.31 -20.61 -3.15
CA VAL A 151 0.11 -20.77 -3.47
C VAL A 151 0.46 -22.24 -3.67
N SER A 152 1.70 -22.53 -4.09
CA SER A 152 2.19 -23.91 -4.11
C SER A 152 2.30 -24.49 -2.69
N GLU A 153 2.27 -25.82 -2.60
CA GLU A 153 2.42 -26.53 -1.32
C GLU A 153 3.77 -26.23 -0.64
N ASP A 154 4.85 -26.14 -1.40
CA ASP A 154 6.16 -25.79 -0.84
C ASP A 154 6.15 -24.40 -0.20
N LEU A 155 5.49 -23.45 -0.86
CA LEU A 155 5.38 -22.08 -0.38
C LEU A 155 4.44 -21.98 0.82
N SER A 156 3.37 -22.76 0.87
CA SER A 156 2.48 -22.80 2.02
C SER A 156 3.20 -23.36 3.26
N LYS A 157 4.02 -24.41 3.10
CA LYS A 157 4.89 -24.96 4.16
C LYS A 157 5.92 -23.95 4.65
N ILE A 158 6.54 -23.18 3.73
CA ILE A 158 7.46 -22.10 4.12
C ILE A 158 6.72 -21.08 4.99
N VAL A 159 5.52 -20.67 4.61
CA VAL A 159 4.75 -19.70 5.41
C VAL A 159 4.37 -20.26 6.78
N GLU A 160 3.94 -21.52 6.83
CA GLU A 160 3.62 -22.20 8.09
C GLU A 160 4.82 -22.25 9.04
N ASN A 161 6.01 -22.59 8.52
CA ASN A 161 7.22 -22.69 9.32
C ASN A 161 7.79 -21.32 9.74
N SER A 162 7.71 -20.31 8.87
CA SER A 162 8.32 -18.99 9.10
C SER A 162 7.41 -18.03 9.86
N PHE A 163 6.10 -18.08 9.63
CA PHE A 163 5.15 -17.13 10.23
C PHE A 163 4.18 -17.81 11.20
N GLY A 164 3.78 -19.05 10.92
CA GLY A 164 2.85 -19.82 11.75
C GLY A 164 1.71 -20.45 10.96
N LYS A 165 1.22 -21.60 11.43
CA LYS A 165 0.14 -22.37 10.81
C LYS A 165 -1.18 -21.60 10.67
N GLU A 166 -1.43 -20.64 11.55
CA GLU A 166 -2.64 -19.82 11.54
C GLU A 166 -2.79 -18.95 10.28
N PHE A 167 -1.66 -18.65 9.61
CA PHE A 167 -1.63 -17.85 8.39
C PHE A 167 -1.90 -18.68 7.13
N VAL A 168 -2.04 -20.00 7.25
CA VAL A 168 -2.27 -20.94 6.13
C VAL A 168 -3.60 -21.68 6.32
N LYS A 169 -4.26 -22.05 5.22
CA LYS A 169 -5.36 -23.04 5.20
C LYS A 169 -5.40 -23.67 3.81
N ASN A 170 -5.16 -24.98 3.68
CA ASN A 170 -5.23 -25.70 2.38
C ASN A 170 -4.49 -24.98 1.24
N ASN A 171 -3.25 -24.54 1.47
CA ASN A 171 -2.42 -23.74 0.53
C ASN A 171 -2.87 -22.29 0.27
N TYR A 172 -3.86 -21.79 0.96
CA TYR A 172 -4.20 -20.37 0.94
C TYR A 172 -3.50 -19.63 2.08
N ILE A 173 -2.82 -18.54 1.77
CA ILE A 173 -2.08 -17.74 2.76
C ILE A 173 -2.73 -16.39 3.04
N ASP A 174 -2.59 -15.91 4.28
CA ASP A 174 -3.19 -14.69 4.80
C ASP A 174 -2.13 -13.59 4.98
N LEU A 175 -1.85 -12.85 3.90
CA LEU A 175 -0.85 -11.78 3.93
C LEU A 175 -1.26 -10.63 4.85
N GLN A 176 -2.56 -10.37 4.97
CA GLN A 176 -3.12 -9.31 5.81
C GLN A 176 -2.82 -9.61 7.28
N ARG A 177 -3.09 -10.83 7.74
CA ARG A 177 -2.79 -11.21 9.13
C ARG A 177 -1.29 -11.29 9.42
N ILE A 178 -0.44 -11.65 8.45
CA ILE A 178 1.02 -11.61 8.62
C ILE A 178 1.49 -10.17 8.87
N ASN A 179 1.13 -9.22 7.99
CA ASN A 179 1.49 -7.80 8.18
C ASN A 179 0.90 -7.23 9.49
N LYS A 180 -0.35 -7.57 9.81
CA LYS A 180 -0.97 -7.15 11.07
C LYS A 180 -0.20 -7.65 12.29
N LYS A 181 0.22 -8.92 12.28
CA LYS A 181 1.04 -9.49 13.36
C LYS A 181 2.37 -8.73 13.48
N GLN A 182 3.07 -8.52 12.37
CA GLN A 182 4.35 -7.80 12.36
C GLN A 182 4.23 -6.39 12.95
N LEU A 183 3.16 -5.67 12.65
CA LEU A 183 2.88 -4.34 13.22
C LEU A 183 2.49 -4.41 14.71
N ASN A 184 1.65 -5.37 15.09
CA ASN A 184 1.28 -5.59 16.50
C ASN A 184 2.50 -5.92 17.37
N ASP A 185 3.48 -6.64 16.83
CA ASP A 185 4.72 -6.99 17.53
C ASP A 185 5.57 -5.73 17.86
N LEU A 186 5.35 -4.60 17.17
CA LEU A 186 5.91 -3.28 17.50
C LEU A 186 5.03 -2.47 18.49
N GLY A 187 3.88 -3.00 18.90
CA GLY A 187 2.92 -2.31 19.77
C GLY A 187 1.89 -1.44 19.04
N ILE A 188 1.90 -1.41 17.70
CA ILE A 188 0.93 -0.66 16.89
C ILE A 188 -0.42 -1.38 16.93
N LYS A 189 -1.47 -0.70 17.39
CA LYS A 189 -2.82 -1.29 17.56
C LYS A 189 -3.87 -0.67 16.63
N ASN A 190 -3.65 0.55 16.16
CA ASN A 190 -4.59 1.29 15.32
C ASN A 190 -4.48 0.83 13.86
N ILE A 191 -4.98 -0.37 13.59
CA ILE A 191 -4.88 -1.03 12.27
C ILE A 191 -6.28 -1.33 11.74
N GLU A 192 -6.68 -0.61 10.70
CA GLU A 192 -7.88 -0.89 9.91
C GLU A 192 -7.51 -1.78 8.71
N ILE A 193 -8.31 -2.81 8.46
CA ILE A 193 -8.09 -3.74 7.34
C ILE A 193 -9.37 -3.87 6.53
N SER A 194 -9.30 -3.51 5.25
CA SER A 194 -10.37 -3.78 4.30
C SER A 194 -10.64 -5.28 4.21
N ASN A 195 -11.91 -5.66 4.37
CA ASN A 195 -12.38 -7.03 4.23
C ASN A 195 -12.69 -7.42 2.77
N ILE A 196 -12.42 -6.53 1.80
CA ILE A 196 -12.73 -6.75 0.39
C ILE A 196 -11.62 -7.57 -0.27
N CYS A 197 -12.02 -8.63 -0.98
CA CYS A 197 -11.13 -9.37 -1.86
C CYS A 197 -11.20 -8.84 -3.30
N THR A 198 -10.06 -8.47 -3.87
CA THR A 198 -9.95 -8.00 -5.26
C THR A 198 -10.33 -9.06 -6.30
N LYS A 199 -10.18 -10.35 -5.96
CA LYS A 199 -10.48 -11.44 -6.90
C LYS A 199 -11.95 -11.87 -6.89
N CYS A 200 -12.51 -12.13 -5.71
CA CYS A 200 -13.85 -12.71 -5.56
C CYS A 200 -14.88 -11.78 -4.91
N GLY A 201 -14.49 -10.56 -4.53
CA GLY A 201 -15.44 -9.58 -3.98
C GLY A 201 -16.28 -8.94 -5.08
N ASP A 202 -17.42 -8.38 -4.68
CA ASP A 202 -18.41 -7.77 -5.58
C ASP A 202 -18.10 -6.30 -5.92
N LYS A 203 -16.91 -5.81 -5.55
CA LYS A 203 -16.47 -4.44 -5.79
C LYS A 203 -15.57 -4.38 -7.02
N PRO A 204 -15.61 -3.28 -7.79
CA PRO A 204 -14.93 -3.20 -9.08
C PRO A 204 -13.44 -2.92 -8.89
N TYR A 205 -12.66 -3.94 -8.52
CA TYR A 205 -11.21 -3.83 -8.36
C TYR A 205 -10.47 -4.65 -9.41
N PHE A 206 -9.44 -4.05 -10.01
CA PHE A 206 -8.48 -4.78 -10.82
C PHE A 206 -7.80 -5.90 -10.01
N SER A 207 -7.67 -7.09 -10.61
CA SER A 207 -7.04 -8.25 -9.96
C SER A 207 -6.17 -9.01 -10.94
N TYR A 208 -4.86 -9.03 -10.69
CA TYR A 208 -3.89 -9.74 -11.52
C TYR A 208 -4.08 -11.27 -11.50
N ARG A 209 -4.63 -11.79 -10.40
CA ARG A 209 -4.96 -13.20 -10.24
C ARG A 209 -6.24 -13.58 -10.99
N LYS A 210 -7.17 -12.64 -11.16
CA LYS A 210 -8.38 -12.82 -11.98
C LYS A 210 -8.05 -12.68 -13.46
N ASP A 211 -7.35 -11.62 -13.84
CA ASP A 211 -6.92 -11.34 -15.21
C ASP A 211 -5.45 -10.89 -15.22
N LYS A 212 -4.63 -11.58 -16.00
CA LYS A 212 -3.20 -11.27 -16.14
C LYS A 212 -2.96 -9.92 -16.82
N LYS A 213 -3.88 -9.49 -17.69
CA LYS A 213 -3.82 -8.21 -18.41
C LYS A 213 -4.86 -7.27 -17.84
N THR A 214 -4.50 -6.61 -16.74
CA THR A 214 -5.40 -5.73 -15.99
C THR A 214 -4.70 -4.44 -15.56
N GLY A 215 -5.49 -3.40 -15.31
CA GLY A 215 -5.03 -2.13 -14.75
C GLY A 215 -4.53 -2.22 -13.30
N ARG A 216 -4.21 -1.06 -12.72
CA ARG A 216 -3.89 -0.92 -11.29
C ARG A 216 -4.77 0.15 -10.67
N PHE A 217 -5.30 -0.18 -9.49
CA PHE A 217 -5.90 0.80 -8.58
C PHE A 217 -4.84 1.25 -7.56
N ALA A 218 -5.15 2.23 -6.71
CA ALA A 218 -4.16 2.82 -5.84
C ALA A 218 -4.67 3.15 -4.43
N GLY A 219 -3.74 3.24 -3.48
CA GLY A 219 -3.91 4.01 -2.25
C GLY A 219 -3.21 5.35 -2.37
N ILE A 220 -3.84 6.42 -1.89
CA ILE A 220 -3.29 7.78 -1.89
C ILE A 220 -3.37 8.33 -0.47
N ILE A 221 -2.30 8.97 -0.02
CA ILE A 221 -2.24 9.67 1.27
C ILE A 221 -1.55 11.03 1.12
N ILE A 222 -2.07 12.04 1.83
CA ILE A 222 -1.63 13.43 1.77
C ILE A 222 -1.65 14.02 3.17
N LEU A 223 -0.55 14.66 3.56
CA LEU A 223 -0.50 15.51 4.74
C LEU A 223 -0.95 16.91 4.32
N LYS A 224 -2.12 17.36 4.78
CA LYS A 224 -2.68 18.69 4.54
C LYS A 224 -2.05 19.73 5.47
N ASP A 225 -2.22 21.00 5.12
CA ASP A 225 -1.71 22.14 5.89
C ASP A 225 -2.28 22.28 7.30
#